data_AF-K3YXX9-F1
#
_entry.id   AF-K3YXX9-F1
#
_cell.length_a   1.000
_cell.length_b   1.000
_cell.length_c   1.000
_cell.angle_alpha   90.00
_cell.angle_beta   90.00
_cell.angle_gamma   90.00
#
_symmetry.space_group_name_H-M   'P 1'
#
loop_
_entity.id
_entity.type
_entity.pdbx_description
1 polymer ?
#
loop_
_entity_poly.entity_id
_entity_poly.type
_entity_poly.pdbx_seq_one_letter_code
_entity_poly.pdbx_strand_id
1 'polypeptide(L)'
;MRISPLLLAAIALLLVSSGTTVKVSAGCTQPQSVILYPGKPCNPQVCKTNCAEQYNDGIGTCMKPDGCDCEYCQGRDIPTPLTRNWTE
;
A
#
# COMPACT_ATOMS: atom_id res chain seq x y z
N MET A 1 28.69 20.35 -22.22
CA MET A 1 28.22 19.47 -21.13
C MET A 1 28.01 18.07 -21.70
N ARG A 2 28.89 17.11 -21.40
CA ARG A 2 28.72 15.70 -21.77
C ARG A 2 28.18 14.98 -20.55
N ILE A 3 26.88 14.70 -20.56
CA ILE A 3 26.21 13.98 -19.47
C ILE A 3 26.63 12.52 -19.62
N SER A 4 27.47 12.02 -18.71
CA SER A 4 27.97 10.66 -18.77
C SER A 4 26.82 9.65 -18.69
N PRO A 5 26.76 8.65 -19.58
CA PRO A 5 25.67 7.67 -19.61
C PRO A 5 25.54 6.85 -18.32
N LEU A 6 26.62 6.77 -17.52
CA LEU A 6 26.64 6.16 -16.19
C LEU A 6 25.70 6.86 -15.19
N LEU A 7 25.55 8.19 -15.28
CA LEU A 7 24.64 8.96 -14.41
C LEU A 7 23.17 8.65 -14.71
N LEU A 8 22.82 8.44 -15.99
CA LEU A 8 21.46 8.10 -16.41
C LEU A 8 21.05 6.71 -15.92
N ALA A 9 21.98 5.73 -15.94
CA ALA A 9 21.72 4.39 -15.46
C ALA A 9 21.47 4.33 -13.95
N ALA A 10 22.18 5.14 -13.15
CA ALA A 10 21.98 5.21 -11.70
C ALA A 10 20.58 5.75 -11.33
N ILE A 11 20.07 6.74 -12.09
CA ILE A 11 18.73 7.30 -11.87
C ILE A 11 17.63 6.28 -12.22
N ALA A 12 17.83 5.49 -13.29
CA ALA A 12 16.89 4.43 -13.67
C ALA A 12 16.82 3.30 -12.63
N LEU A 13 17.94 2.95 -11.99
CA LEU A 13 18.00 1.94 -10.92
C LEU A 13 17.38 2.41 -9.60
N LEU A 14 17.36 3.72 -9.32
CA LEU A 14 16.72 4.25 -8.12
C LEU A 14 15.18 4.24 -8.23
N LEU A 15 14.64 4.36 -9.44
CA LEU A 15 13.18 4.35 -9.69
C LEU A 15 12.54 2.96 -9.60
N VAL A 16 13.32 1.87 -9.71
CA VAL A 16 12.81 0.49 -9.65
C VAL A 16 12.70 -0.07 -8.21
N SER A 17 13.30 0.59 -7.22
CA SER A 17 13.34 0.13 -5.82
C SER A 17 12.12 0.55 -4.99
N SER A 18 11.26 1.42 -5.51
CA SER A 18 10.06 1.91 -4.81
C SER A 18 8.89 0.92 -4.80
N GLY A 19 9.15 -0.36 -5.05
CA GLY A 19 8.19 -1.44 -4.85
C GLY A 19 8.27 -1.94 -3.42
N THR A 20 8.00 -1.08 -2.43
CA THR A 20 7.68 -1.59 -1.10
C THR A 20 6.36 -2.34 -1.23
N THR A 21 6.45 -3.66 -1.41
CA THR A 21 5.34 -4.58 -1.20
C THR A 21 5.02 -4.53 0.29
N VAL A 22 4.26 -3.52 0.69
CA VAL A 22 3.73 -3.42 2.04
C VAL A 22 2.69 -4.52 2.13
N LYS A 23 3.02 -5.53 2.93
CA LYS A 23 2.16 -6.67 3.18
C LYS A 23 0.87 -6.14 3.79
N VAL A 24 -0.23 -6.22 3.04
CA VAL A 24 -1.55 -6.30 3.66
C VAL A 24 -1.44 -7.45 4.66
N SER A 25 -1.59 -7.08 5.93
CA SER A 25 -1.26 -7.79 7.15
C SER A 25 -1.07 -9.30 6.98
N ALA A 26 0.04 -9.85 7.49
CA ALA A 26 0.41 -11.27 7.45
C ALA A 26 -0.57 -12.26 8.16
N GLY A 27 -1.84 -11.87 8.34
CA GLY A 27 -2.94 -12.69 8.85
C GLY A 27 -4.29 -12.41 8.16
N CYS A 28 -4.33 -11.71 7.03
CA CYS A 28 -5.57 -11.44 6.30
C CYS A 28 -5.95 -12.63 5.42
N THR A 29 -7.02 -13.35 5.77
CA THR A 29 -7.45 -14.52 4.98
C THR A 29 -8.16 -14.10 3.69
N GLN A 30 -8.89 -12.97 3.72
CA GLN A 30 -9.59 -12.41 2.56
C GLN A 30 -9.46 -10.88 2.53
N PRO A 31 -8.44 -10.33 1.86
CA PRO A 31 -8.34 -8.89 1.67
C PRO A 31 -9.53 -8.37 0.83
N GLN A 32 -10.05 -7.21 1.23
CA GLN A 32 -11.05 -6.45 0.49
C GLN A 32 -10.35 -5.28 -0.22
N SER A 33 -10.84 -4.90 -1.39
CA SER A 33 -10.35 -3.73 -2.10
C SER A 33 -11.47 -2.72 -2.36
N VAL A 34 -11.10 -1.44 -2.36
CA VAL A 34 -12.00 -0.33 -2.69
C VAL A 34 -11.23 0.74 -3.45
N ILE A 35 -11.87 1.31 -4.48
CA ILE A 35 -11.29 2.41 -5.24
C ILE A 35 -11.67 3.73 -4.58
N LEU A 36 -10.67 4.39 -4.01
CA LEU A 36 -10.76 5.76 -3.52
C LEU A 36 -10.51 6.73 -4.69
N TYR A 37 -11.31 7.80 -4.74
CA TYR A 37 -11.21 8.88 -5.73
C TYR A 37 -11.21 8.40 -7.20
N PRO A 38 -12.25 7.69 -7.64
CA PRO A 38 -12.33 7.20 -9.03
C PRO A 38 -12.27 8.37 -10.04
N GLY A 39 -11.46 8.21 -11.08
CA GLY A 39 -11.30 9.22 -12.14
C GLY A 39 -10.57 10.50 -11.70
N LYS A 40 -9.87 10.47 -10.56
CA LYS A 40 -9.00 11.57 -10.12
C LYS A 40 -7.52 11.17 -10.23
N PRO A 41 -6.64 12.13 -10.56
CA PRO A 41 -5.20 11.89 -10.58
C PRO A 41 -4.75 11.39 -9.21
N CYS A 42 -4.08 10.24 -9.22
CA CYS A 42 -3.67 9.61 -7.98
C CYS A 42 -2.38 10.24 -7.44
N ASN A 43 -2.44 10.72 -6.20
CA ASN A 43 -1.24 11.08 -5.44
C ASN A 43 -0.84 9.87 -4.56
N PRO A 44 0.33 9.26 -4.77
CA PRO A 44 0.75 8.07 -4.03
C PRO A 44 0.81 8.25 -2.52
N GLN A 45 1.21 9.43 -2.05
CA GLN A 45 1.34 9.70 -0.62
C GLN A 45 -0.06 9.81 0.03
N VAL A 46 -0.95 10.58 -0.60
CA VAL A 46 -2.34 10.73 -0.15
C VAL A 46 -3.09 9.40 -0.20
N CYS A 47 -2.87 8.61 -1.26
CA CYS A 47 -3.47 7.29 -1.41
C CYS A 47 -3.08 6.35 -0.28
N LYS A 48 -1.79 6.28 0.05
CA LYS A 48 -1.27 5.47 1.16
C LYS A 48 -1.82 5.93 2.51
N THR A 49 -1.71 7.23 2.82
CA THR A 49 -2.16 7.78 4.09
C THR A 49 -3.67 7.59 4.29
N ASN A 50 -4.49 7.96 3.32
CA ASN A 50 -5.95 7.87 3.46
C ASN A 50 -6.41 6.41 3.56
N CYS A 51 -5.78 5.50 2.83
CA CYS A 51 -6.11 4.08 2.92
C CYS A 51 -5.77 3.51 4.31
N ALA A 52 -4.58 3.82 4.84
CA ALA A 52 -4.18 3.38 6.17
C ALA A 52 -5.08 3.95 7.27
N GLU A 53 -5.41 5.25 7.19
CA GLU A 53 -6.28 5.94 8.16
C GLU A 53 -7.73 5.43 8.13
N GLN A 54 -8.29 5.17 6.95
CA GLN A 54 -9.69 4.74 6.84
C GLN A 54 -9.91 3.25 7.06
N TYR A 55 -8.88 2.42 6.83
CA TYR A 55 -9.04 0.98 6.76
C TYR A 55 -8.06 0.17 7.62
N ASN A 56 -7.80 0.63 8.85
CA ASN A 56 -6.98 -0.07 9.85
C ASN A 56 -5.63 -0.56 9.27
N ASP A 57 -4.77 0.38 8.86
CA ASP A 57 -3.49 0.09 8.20
C ASP A 57 -3.61 -0.58 6.82
N GLY A 58 -4.71 -0.29 6.11
CA GLY A 58 -4.87 -0.64 4.70
C GLY A 58 -3.77 -0.10 3.79
N ILE A 59 -3.53 -0.75 2.66
CA ILE A 59 -2.48 -0.45 1.70
C ILE A 59 -3.05 0.24 0.47
N GLY A 60 -2.71 1.52 0.32
CA GLY A 60 -3.08 2.33 -0.83
C GLY A 60 -2.08 2.21 -1.98
N THR A 61 -2.57 1.87 -3.17
CA THR A 61 -1.81 1.79 -4.43
C THR A 61 -2.49 2.61 -5.52
N CYS A 62 -1.75 3.49 -6.19
CA CYS A 62 -2.30 4.22 -7.33
C CYS A 62 -2.56 3.29 -8.52
N MET A 63 -3.80 3.25 -9.00
CA MET A 63 -4.15 2.62 -10.27
C MET A 63 -3.94 3.59 -11.42
N LYS A 64 -3.59 3.06 -12.60
CA LYS A 64 -3.55 3.82 -13.85
C LYS A 64 -4.85 3.60 -14.63
N PRO A 65 -5.39 4.61 -15.35
CA PRO A 65 -4.86 5.97 -15.47
C PRO A 65 -5.12 6.85 -14.23
N ASP A 66 -6.19 6.59 -13.48
CA ASP A 66 -6.64 7.41 -12.35
C ASP A 66 -7.28 6.54 -11.27
N GLY A 67 -7.24 7.01 -10.01
CA GLY A 67 -7.81 6.30 -8.84
C GLY A 67 -6.77 5.67 -7.91
N CYS A 68 -7.15 5.51 -6.65
CA CYS A 68 -6.36 4.89 -5.60
C CYS A 68 -7.03 3.58 -5.19
N ASP A 69 -6.40 2.45 -5.45
CA ASP A 69 -6.83 1.17 -4.90
C ASP A 69 -6.41 1.07 -3.44
N CYS A 70 -7.34 0.76 -2.55
CA CYS A 70 -7.08 0.56 -1.15
C CYS A 70 -7.41 -0.88 -0.78
N GLU A 71 -6.39 -1.68 -0.50
CA GLU A 71 -6.53 -3.07 -0.06
C GLU A 71 -6.45 -3.14 1.46
N TYR A 72 -7.43 -3.75 2.12
CA TYR A 72 -7.54 -3.79 3.57
C TYR A 72 -8.23 -5.05 4.09
N CYS A 73 -8.12 -5.28 5.40
CA CYS A 73 -8.77 -6.40 6.07
C CYS A 73 -10.00 -5.88 6.81
N GLN A 74 -11.18 -6.40 6.47
CA GLN A 74 -12.37 -6.13 7.26
C GLN A 74 -12.25 -6.91 8.59
N GLY A 75 -12.56 -6.28 9.72
CA GLY A 75 -12.31 -6.80 11.08
C GLY A 75 -12.97 -8.13 11.48
N ARG A 76 -13.50 -8.91 10.53
CA ARG A 76 -13.92 -10.30 10.72
C ARG A 76 -12.84 -11.32 10.35
N ASP A 77 -11.80 -10.89 9.63
CA ASP A 77 -10.73 -11.76 9.14
C ASP A 77 -9.37 -11.48 9.77
N ILE A 78 -9.30 -10.56 10.74
CA ILE A 78 -8.18 -10.52 11.68
C ILE A 78 -8.40 -11.75 12.56
N PRO A 79 -7.58 -12.82 12.49
CA PRO A 79 -7.64 -13.86 13.49
C PRO A 79 -7.52 -13.14 14.81
N THR A 80 -8.61 -13.16 15.60
CA THR A 80 -8.58 -12.67 16.98
C THR A 80 -7.32 -13.29 17.55
N PRO A 81 -6.32 -12.52 18.02
CA PRO A 81 -5.17 -13.11 18.65
C PRO A 81 -5.76 -14.02 19.73
N LEU A 82 -5.62 -15.33 19.52
CA LEU A 82 -6.13 -16.36 20.41
C LEU A 82 -5.71 -15.92 21.81
N THR A 83 -6.69 -15.44 22.57
CA THR A 83 -6.64 -15.28 24.02
C THR A 83 -5.26 -14.87 24.55
N ARG A 84 -5.03 -13.57 24.77
CA ARG A 84 -4.27 -13.15 25.96
C ARG A 84 -5.11 -13.50 27.19
N ASN A 85 -5.25 -14.79 27.46
CA ASN A 85 -5.74 -15.33 28.71
C ASN A 85 -4.52 -15.93 29.39
N TRP A 86 -3.72 -15.07 30.01
CA TRP A 86 -2.80 -15.45 31.08
C TRP A 86 -3.27 -14.71 32.32
N THR A 87 -4.32 -15.26 32.92
CA THR A 87 -4.48 -15.26 34.37
C THR A 87 -3.37 -16.16 34.93
N GLU A 88 -2.43 -15.56 35.66
CA GLU A 88 -1.88 -15.98 36.97
C GLU A 88 -0.69 -15.09 37.34
#